data_AF-A0A817ZNQ9-F1
#
_entry.id   AF-A0A817ZNQ9-F1
#
_cell.length_a   1.000
_cell.length_b   1.000
_cell.length_c   1.000
_cell.angle_alpha   90.00
_cell.angle_beta   90.00
_cell.angle_gamma   90.00
#
_symmetry.space_group_name_H-M   'P 1'
#
loop_
_entity.id
_entity.type
_entity.pdbx_description
1 polymer ?
#
loop_
_entity_poly.entity_id
_entity_poly.type
_entity_poly.pdbx_seq_one_letter_code
_entity_poly.pdbx_strand_id
1 'polypeptide(L)'
;MSSVNETLNYTNKSSIVYNEPISNAFKFWIYLIFLIPSISCSVFSLCYLLLHRTLRHALHNHAIIIFLFIGLIYEVTIYPWMLYYYRQKGIWRRTQFFCTLWVFIDWGLYFTQTILFAWATIERHIFIFHDRWVSTKKKRFLVHYLPLIILTLYCLTYYILVIFFPPCENSFNNFQKICVESCLTKHFSLYTYDTIVHQILPNLIIVAFSIGLLIRICWQKHRVGQSLQWRKHWKMTIQLLFVSIIYLIFSLPLTIVHFMDLCGVPRSVTLRFTQYAQFFNYCTILLCPIASIMTLPQLKENRSKFVRFITRKRTIAPMG
;
A
#
# COMPACT_ATOMS: atom_id res chain seq x y z
N MET A 1 22.85 53.18 26.43
CA MET A 1 22.39 52.16 27.40
C MET A 1 20.93 51.85 27.11
N SER A 2 20.63 50.84 26.28
CA SER A 2 19.29 50.22 26.10
C SER A 2 19.42 49.05 25.09
N SER A 3 20.12 47.99 25.47
CA SER A 3 20.37 46.84 24.59
C SER A 3 20.59 45.53 25.37
N VAL A 4 19.71 45.21 26.34
CA VAL A 4 19.87 43.99 27.17
C VAL A 4 18.57 43.18 27.38
N ASN A 5 17.40 43.62 26.90
CA ASN A 5 16.13 42.97 27.28
C ASN A 5 15.43 42.07 26.24
N GLU A 6 16.04 41.74 25.10
CA GLU A 6 15.38 40.89 24.07
C GLU A 6 15.77 39.40 24.11
N THR A 7 16.71 38.97 24.93
CA THR A 7 17.18 37.57 24.95
C THR A 7 16.40 36.61 25.87
N LEU A 8 15.44 37.09 26.67
CA LEU A 8 14.71 36.26 27.63
C LEU A 8 13.33 35.76 27.18
N ASN A 9 12.86 36.14 25.97
CA ASN A 9 11.54 35.73 25.47
C ASN A 9 11.56 34.57 24.46
N TYR A 10 12.73 33.99 24.16
CA TYR A 10 12.85 32.88 23.20
C TYR A 10 12.76 31.48 23.84
N THR A 11 12.84 31.38 25.18
CA THR A 11 12.81 30.10 25.92
C THR A 11 11.43 29.64 26.34
N ASN A 12 10.37 30.45 26.18
CA ASN A 12 8.99 30.04 26.49
C ASN A 12 8.17 29.60 25.26
N LYS A 13 8.77 29.58 24.06
CA LYS A 13 8.12 29.06 22.84
C LYS A 13 8.51 27.62 22.50
N SER A 14 9.21 26.95 23.41
CA SER A 14 9.82 25.62 23.22
C SER A 14 9.24 24.54 24.13
N SER A 15 7.91 24.41 24.22
CA SER A 15 7.30 23.26 24.90
C SER A 15 5.80 23.05 24.66
N ILE A 16 5.26 23.40 23.48
CA ILE A 16 4.17 22.54 22.96
C ILE A 16 4.86 21.30 22.40
N VAL A 17 5.34 20.45 23.32
CA VAL A 17 5.63 19.06 23.02
C VAL A 17 4.27 18.50 22.60
N TYR A 18 4.02 18.47 21.29
CA TYR A 18 2.86 17.76 20.77
C TYR A 18 3.04 16.31 21.21
N ASN A 19 2.35 15.94 22.28
CA ASN A 19 2.34 14.57 22.78
C ASN A 19 1.83 13.70 21.64
N GLU A 20 2.76 13.02 20.98
CA GLU A 20 2.38 12.07 19.94
C GLU A 20 1.45 11.04 20.56
N PRO A 21 0.29 10.76 19.94
CA PRO A 21 -0.74 9.91 20.53
C PRO A 21 -0.25 8.47 20.77
N ILE A 22 0.74 8.03 20.00
CA ILE A 22 1.34 6.71 20.07
C ILE A 22 2.83 6.89 20.31
N SER A 23 3.35 6.27 21.36
CA SER A 23 4.78 6.32 21.70
C SER A 23 5.66 5.79 20.57
N ASN A 24 6.80 6.46 20.33
CA ASN A 24 7.83 6.03 19.38
C ASN A 24 8.31 4.60 19.61
N ALA A 25 8.43 4.17 20.88
CA ALA A 25 8.82 2.80 21.21
C ALA A 25 7.78 1.78 20.74
N PHE A 26 6.50 2.08 20.89
CA PHE A 26 5.42 1.21 20.42
C PHE A 26 5.41 1.13 18.89
N LYS A 27 5.52 2.27 18.19
CA LYS A 27 5.62 2.31 16.71
C LYS A 27 6.80 1.48 16.21
N PHE A 28 7.96 1.63 16.86
CA PHE A 28 9.19 0.90 16.53
C PHE A 28 8.97 -0.62 16.60
N TRP A 29 8.49 -1.12 17.74
CA TRP A 29 8.33 -2.57 17.93
C TRP A 29 7.27 -3.18 17.02
N ILE A 30 6.12 -2.52 16.86
CA ILE A 30 5.08 -3.01 15.96
C ILE A 30 5.61 -3.09 14.52
N TYR A 31 6.20 -2.01 14.00
CA TYR A 31 6.73 -2.04 12.63
C TYR A 31 7.87 -3.05 12.47
N LEU A 32 8.77 -3.19 13.43
CA LEU A 32 9.85 -4.17 13.35
C LEU A 32 9.32 -5.62 13.32
N ILE A 33 8.37 -5.94 14.20
CA ILE A 33 7.76 -7.29 14.29
C ILE A 33 7.08 -7.67 12.98
N PHE A 34 6.38 -6.74 12.33
CA PHE A 34 5.72 -7.00 11.05
C PHE A 34 6.68 -6.92 9.85
N LEU A 35 7.73 -6.09 9.92
CA LEU A 35 8.68 -5.89 8.81
C LEU A 35 9.48 -7.15 8.47
N ILE A 36 10.03 -7.83 9.49
CA ILE A 36 10.84 -9.04 9.29
C ILE A 36 10.09 -10.14 8.51
N PRO A 37 8.88 -10.58 8.92
CA PRO A 37 8.12 -11.56 8.17
C PRO A 37 7.62 -10.98 6.84
N SER A 38 7.30 -9.69 6.78
CA SER A 38 6.85 -9.03 5.54
C SER A 38 7.91 -9.10 4.44
N ILE A 39 9.16 -8.70 4.71
CA ILE A 39 10.30 -8.81 3.77
C ILE A 39 10.48 -10.26 3.31
N SER A 40 10.48 -11.19 4.25
CA SER A 40 10.63 -12.62 3.94
C SER A 40 9.51 -13.10 2.99
N CYS A 41 8.28 -12.64 3.23
CA CYS A 41 7.13 -12.96 2.39
C CYS A 41 7.21 -12.29 1.00
N SER A 42 7.63 -11.03 0.94
CA SER A 42 7.79 -10.25 -0.29
C SER A 42 8.84 -10.89 -1.20
N VAL A 43 10.04 -11.16 -0.68
CA VAL A 43 11.13 -11.79 -1.44
C VAL A 43 10.72 -13.19 -1.90
N PHE A 44 10.17 -14.02 -1.01
CA PHE A 44 9.72 -15.37 -1.38
C PHE A 44 8.66 -15.33 -2.49
N SER A 45 7.64 -14.47 -2.34
CA SER A 45 6.55 -14.36 -3.32
C SER A 45 7.05 -13.86 -4.67
N LEU A 46 7.89 -12.83 -4.68
CA LEU A 46 8.49 -12.28 -5.90
C LEU A 46 9.35 -13.34 -6.60
N CYS A 47 10.28 -13.97 -5.88
CA CYS A 47 11.11 -15.03 -6.44
C CYS A 47 10.25 -16.17 -7.01
N TYR A 48 9.23 -16.62 -6.27
CA TYR A 48 8.33 -17.68 -6.73
C TYR A 48 7.56 -17.28 -8.00
N LEU A 49 6.98 -16.07 -8.04
CA LEU A 49 6.22 -15.58 -9.20
C LEU A 49 7.12 -15.33 -10.42
N LEU A 50 8.35 -14.83 -10.21
CA LEU A 50 9.28 -14.49 -11.28
C LEU A 50 10.00 -15.72 -11.85
N LEU A 51 10.35 -16.70 -11.03
CA LEU A 51 11.08 -17.91 -11.48
C LEU A 51 10.14 -18.88 -12.22
N HIS A 52 8.87 -18.99 -11.81
CA HIS A 52 7.91 -19.87 -12.47
C HIS A 52 7.27 -19.20 -13.69
N ARG A 53 7.72 -19.59 -14.89
CA ARG A 53 7.24 -19.05 -16.18
C ARG A 53 5.71 -19.04 -16.33
N THR A 54 5.02 -20.09 -15.89
CA THR A 54 3.56 -20.21 -15.99
C THR A 54 2.83 -19.19 -15.10
N LEU A 55 3.36 -18.93 -13.91
CA LEU A 55 2.85 -17.92 -12.99
C LEU A 55 3.14 -16.52 -13.52
N ARG A 56 4.38 -16.28 -13.95
CA ARG A 56 4.81 -14.99 -14.49
C ARG A 56 3.97 -14.54 -15.67
N HIS A 57 3.61 -15.44 -16.60
CA HIS A 57 2.81 -15.07 -17.77
C HIS A 57 1.29 -14.95 -17.50
N ALA A 58 0.84 -15.31 -16.30
CA ALA A 58 -0.58 -15.22 -15.99
C ALA A 58 -0.93 -13.75 -15.66
N LEU A 59 -1.83 -13.15 -16.44
CA LEU A 59 -2.07 -11.70 -16.45
C LEU A 59 -2.34 -11.09 -15.07
N HIS A 60 -3.16 -11.77 -14.28
CA HIS A 60 -3.48 -11.38 -12.91
C HIS A 60 -2.28 -11.24 -11.97
N ASN A 61 -1.19 -11.99 -12.23
CA ASN A 61 -0.01 -11.93 -11.40
C ASN A 61 0.84 -10.70 -11.71
N HIS A 62 0.72 -10.06 -12.88
CA HIS A 62 1.53 -8.88 -13.18
C HIS A 62 1.24 -7.72 -12.23
N ALA A 63 -0.03 -7.44 -11.93
CA ALA A 63 -0.41 -6.42 -10.94
C ALA A 63 0.15 -6.76 -9.55
N ILE A 64 0.04 -8.04 -9.13
CA ILE A 64 0.58 -8.51 -7.85
C ILE A 64 2.12 -8.37 -7.80
N ILE A 65 2.82 -8.70 -8.89
CA ILE A 65 4.28 -8.55 -8.98
C ILE A 65 4.66 -7.07 -8.81
N ILE A 66 3.94 -6.15 -9.47
CA ILE A 66 4.19 -4.71 -9.32
C ILE A 66 3.94 -4.27 -7.87
N PHE A 67 2.84 -4.72 -7.23
CA PHE A 67 2.56 -4.39 -5.82
C PHE A 67 3.62 -4.92 -4.86
N LEU A 68 4.06 -6.16 -5.05
CA LEU A 68 5.10 -6.75 -4.22
C LEU A 68 6.45 -6.05 -4.44
N PHE A 69 6.74 -5.59 -5.66
CA PHE A 69 7.95 -4.84 -5.94
C PHE A 69 7.94 -3.47 -5.27
N ILE A 70 6.82 -2.73 -5.38
CA ILE A 70 6.65 -1.45 -4.67
C ILE A 70 6.72 -1.68 -3.15
N GLY A 71 6.00 -2.68 -2.62
CA GLY A 71 6.03 -3.04 -1.20
C GLY A 71 7.44 -3.36 -0.71
N LEU A 72 8.20 -4.14 -1.47
CA LEU A 72 9.59 -4.45 -1.15
C LEU A 72 10.46 -3.18 -1.11
N ILE A 73 10.26 -2.22 -2.02
CA ILE A 73 10.96 -0.92 -1.96
C ILE A 73 10.66 -0.22 -0.64
N TYR A 74 9.39 -0.16 -0.19
CA TYR A 74 9.04 0.41 1.11
C TYR A 74 9.73 -0.32 2.26
N GLU A 75 9.65 -1.64 2.26
CA GLU A 75 10.21 -2.50 3.30
C GLU A 75 11.72 -2.32 3.44
N VAL A 76 12.46 -2.09 2.35
CA VAL A 76 13.93 -1.91 2.40
C VAL A 76 14.38 -0.45 2.51
N THR A 77 13.49 0.52 2.30
CA THR A 77 13.82 1.96 2.37
C THR A 77 13.06 2.68 3.50
N ILE A 78 11.77 2.92 3.29
CA ILE A 78 10.90 3.71 4.18
C ILE A 78 10.86 3.15 5.60
N TYR A 79 10.66 1.84 5.75
CA TYR A 79 10.56 1.24 7.08
C TYR A 79 11.86 1.32 7.89
N PRO A 80 13.04 0.96 7.35
CA PRO A 80 14.31 1.18 8.03
C PRO A 80 14.54 2.63 8.44
N TRP A 81 14.21 3.60 7.57
CA TRP A 81 14.33 5.03 7.91
C TRP A 81 13.37 5.43 9.04
N MET A 82 12.13 4.96 9.00
CA MET A 82 11.15 5.17 10.08
C MET A 82 11.59 4.54 11.41
N LEU A 83 12.08 3.30 11.38
CA LEU A 83 12.58 2.61 12.57
C LEU A 83 13.78 3.34 13.17
N TYR A 84 14.71 3.83 12.34
CA TYR A 84 15.82 4.64 12.80
C TYR A 84 15.33 5.94 13.47
N TYR A 85 14.39 6.65 12.83
CA TYR A 85 13.77 7.85 13.40
C TYR A 85 13.12 7.59 14.78
N TYR A 86 12.34 6.51 14.91
CA TYR A 86 11.68 6.17 16.18
C TYR A 86 12.67 5.71 17.25
N ARG A 87 13.74 5.00 16.87
CA ARG A 87 14.83 4.64 17.78
C ARG A 87 15.52 5.87 18.36
N GLN A 88 15.69 6.92 17.54
CA GLN A 88 16.26 8.20 17.98
C GLN A 88 15.24 9.12 18.68
N LYS A 89 14.09 8.59 19.09
CA LYS A 89 13.01 9.33 19.77
C LYS A 89 12.56 10.58 18.99
N GLY A 90 12.65 10.54 17.65
CA GLY A 90 12.28 11.63 16.76
C GLY A 90 13.37 12.68 16.51
N ILE A 91 14.58 12.51 17.05
CA ILE A 91 15.68 13.44 16.87
C ILE A 91 16.62 12.91 15.77
N TRP A 92 16.34 13.24 14.52
CA TRP A 92 17.20 12.87 13.39
C TRP A 92 17.40 14.02 12.40
N ARG A 93 18.61 14.56 12.38
CA ARG A 93 19.04 15.58 11.40
C ARG A 93 19.31 14.92 10.05
N ARG A 94 18.57 15.36 9.04
CA ARG A 94 18.61 14.87 7.66
C ARG A 94 18.90 16.02 6.71
N THR A 95 19.53 15.70 5.58
CA THR A 95 19.74 16.67 4.52
C THR A 95 18.43 16.94 3.79
N GLN A 96 18.30 18.13 3.21
CA GLN A 96 17.14 18.54 2.43
C GLN A 96 16.84 17.54 1.29
N PHE A 97 17.89 17.14 0.56
CA PHE A 97 17.79 16.16 -0.52
C PHE A 97 17.22 14.82 -0.04
N PHE A 98 17.72 14.30 1.09
CA PHE A 98 17.21 13.05 1.66
C PHE A 98 15.73 13.16 2.05
N CYS A 99 15.33 14.28 2.65
CA CYS A 99 13.94 14.53 3.00
C CYS A 99 13.02 14.57 1.78
N THR A 100 13.43 15.27 0.72
CA THR A 100 12.68 15.32 -0.55
C THR A 100 12.59 13.95 -1.20
N LEU A 101 13.69 13.19 -1.23
CA LEU A 101 13.71 11.82 -1.76
C LEU A 101 12.80 10.89 -0.95
N TRP A 102 12.81 11.00 0.38
CA TRP A 102 11.92 10.24 1.24
C TRP A 102 10.47 10.52 0.87
N VAL A 103 10.04 11.79 0.82
CA VAL A 103 8.65 12.13 0.46
C VAL A 103 8.27 11.63 -0.93
N PHE A 104 9.18 11.72 -1.90
CA PHE A 104 8.94 11.18 -3.23
C PHE A 104 8.68 9.68 -3.21
N ILE A 105 9.52 8.91 -2.52
CA ILE A 105 9.32 7.46 -2.39
C ILE A 105 8.04 7.17 -1.61
N ASP A 106 7.82 7.84 -0.47
CA ASP A 106 6.73 7.57 0.46
C ASP A 106 5.35 7.98 -0.08
N TRP A 107 5.22 9.12 -0.75
CA TRP A 107 3.94 9.54 -1.32
C TRP A 107 3.79 9.00 -2.74
N GLY A 108 4.83 9.18 -3.56
CA GLY A 108 4.78 8.80 -4.97
C GLY A 108 4.49 7.32 -5.18
N LEU A 109 5.21 6.44 -4.50
CA LEU A 109 4.99 5.01 -4.66
C LEU A 109 3.71 4.52 -3.97
N TYR A 110 3.31 5.11 -2.85
CA TYR A 110 2.10 4.74 -2.11
C TYR A 110 0.84 5.02 -2.93
N PHE A 111 0.75 6.23 -3.49
CA PHE A 111 -0.39 6.60 -4.34
C PHE A 111 -0.36 5.87 -5.68
N THR A 112 0.82 5.62 -6.25
CA THR A 112 0.97 4.74 -7.42
C THR A 112 0.41 3.35 -7.12
N GLN A 113 0.79 2.75 -5.99
CA GLN A 113 0.30 1.43 -5.57
C GLN A 113 -1.23 1.44 -5.40
N THR A 114 -1.78 2.47 -4.75
CA THR A 114 -3.22 2.59 -4.50
C THR A 114 -4.02 2.74 -5.81
N ILE A 115 -3.58 3.59 -6.74
CA ILE A 115 -4.22 3.76 -8.06
C ILE A 115 -4.12 2.48 -8.88
N LEU A 116 -2.96 1.83 -8.92
CA LEU A 116 -2.79 0.56 -9.61
C LEU A 116 -3.66 -0.54 -8.98
N PHE A 117 -3.87 -0.51 -7.66
CA PHE A 117 -4.78 -1.43 -6.97
C PHE A 117 -6.24 -1.16 -7.32
N ALA A 118 -6.65 0.11 -7.41
CA ALA A 118 -7.96 0.47 -7.94
C ALA A 118 -8.15 -0.06 -9.36
N TRP A 119 -7.15 0.09 -10.24
CA TRP A 119 -7.20 -0.51 -11.58
C TRP A 119 -7.28 -2.04 -11.53
N ALA A 120 -6.49 -2.71 -10.68
CA ALA A 120 -6.51 -4.16 -10.55
C ALA A 120 -7.90 -4.70 -10.14
N THR A 121 -8.66 -3.96 -9.32
CA THR A 121 -10.04 -4.34 -8.97
C THR A 121 -11.00 -4.20 -10.16
N ILE A 122 -10.87 -3.16 -10.98
CA ILE A 122 -11.61 -3.00 -12.25
C ILE A 122 -11.25 -4.13 -13.22
N GLU A 123 -9.96 -4.31 -13.48
CA GLU A 123 -9.43 -5.33 -14.38
C GLU A 123 -9.93 -6.73 -14.00
N ARG A 124 -10.01 -7.02 -12.70
CA ARG A 124 -10.52 -8.30 -12.21
C ARG A 124 -11.95 -8.59 -12.69
N HIS A 125 -12.80 -7.57 -12.74
CA HIS A 125 -14.15 -7.71 -13.27
C HIS A 125 -14.13 -8.00 -14.77
N ILE A 126 -13.27 -7.29 -15.50
CA ILE A 126 -13.12 -7.50 -16.94
C ILE A 126 -12.66 -8.93 -17.22
N PHE A 127 -11.68 -9.46 -16.47
CA PHE A 127 -11.18 -10.82 -16.66
C PHE A 127 -12.19 -11.92 -16.33
N ILE A 128 -13.08 -11.69 -15.38
CA ILE A 128 -14.08 -12.71 -14.97
C ILE A 128 -15.31 -12.65 -15.86
N PHE A 129 -15.82 -11.46 -16.17
CA PHE A 129 -17.11 -11.28 -16.83
C PHE A 129 -17.01 -10.96 -18.32
N HIS A 130 -15.84 -10.54 -18.80
CA HIS A 130 -15.61 -10.09 -20.16
C HIS A 130 -14.32 -10.70 -20.75
N ASP A 131 -14.19 -12.02 -20.66
CA ASP A 131 -13.05 -12.79 -21.20
C ASP A 131 -12.74 -12.48 -22.68
N ARG A 132 -13.77 -12.22 -23.49
CA ARG A 132 -13.66 -11.81 -24.90
C ARG A 132 -12.89 -10.49 -25.11
N TRP A 133 -12.80 -9.64 -24.09
CA TRP A 133 -12.04 -8.39 -24.14
C TRP A 133 -10.54 -8.62 -23.98
N VAL A 134 -10.10 -9.82 -23.62
CA VAL A 134 -8.68 -10.14 -23.36
C VAL A 134 -8.20 -11.33 -24.21
N SER A 135 -9.04 -11.79 -25.13
CA SER A 135 -8.80 -12.97 -25.95
C SER A 135 -7.61 -12.83 -26.90
N THR A 136 -7.39 -11.64 -27.47
CA THR A 136 -6.30 -11.39 -28.43
C THR A 136 -5.14 -10.62 -27.80
N LYS A 137 -3.93 -10.76 -28.37
CA LYS A 137 -2.74 -10.03 -27.91
C LYS A 137 -2.92 -8.51 -27.93
N LYS A 138 -3.54 -7.97 -29.00
CA LYS A 138 -3.83 -6.53 -29.12
C LYS A 138 -4.80 -6.06 -28.04
N LYS A 139 -5.92 -6.75 -27.84
CA LYS A 139 -6.90 -6.37 -26.81
C LYS A 139 -6.32 -6.50 -25.40
N ARG A 140 -5.52 -7.55 -25.15
CA ARG A 140 -4.77 -7.72 -23.90
C ARG A 140 -3.80 -6.57 -23.65
N PHE A 141 -3.08 -6.11 -24.68
CA PHE A 141 -2.23 -4.94 -24.55
C PHE A 141 -3.02 -3.70 -24.12
N LEU A 142 -4.14 -3.43 -24.79
CA LEU A 142 -4.98 -2.26 -24.52
C LEU A 142 -5.67 -2.30 -23.16
N VAL A 143 -6.15 -3.47 -22.71
CA VAL A 143 -6.95 -3.60 -21.48
C VAL A 143 -6.07 -3.83 -20.25
N HIS A 144 -4.95 -4.54 -20.38
CA HIS A 144 -4.13 -4.92 -19.22
C HIS A 144 -2.84 -4.10 -19.12
N TYR A 145 -2.01 -4.11 -20.16
CA TYR A 145 -0.67 -3.52 -20.09
C TYR A 145 -0.68 -1.99 -20.20
N LEU A 146 -1.46 -1.45 -21.13
CA LEU A 146 -1.50 -0.02 -21.40
C LEU A 146 -1.97 0.80 -20.18
N PRO A 147 -3.04 0.44 -19.46
CA PRO A 147 -3.49 1.19 -18.29
C PRO A 147 -2.46 1.12 -17.15
N LEU A 148 -1.84 -0.04 -16.91
CA LEU A 148 -0.78 -0.16 -15.90
C LEU A 148 0.41 0.75 -16.21
N ILE A 149 0.85 0.83 -17.47
CA ILE A 149 1.95 1.70 -17.89
C ILE A 149 1.56 3.17 -17.76
N ILE A 150 0.41 3.57 -18.31
CA ILE A 150 -0.06 4.96 -18.28
C ILE A 150 -0.23 5.46 -16.85
N LEU A 151 -0.92 4.69 -15.98
CA LEU A 151 -1.17 5.07 -14.60
C LEU A 151 0.14 5.18 -13.81
N THR A 152 1.09 4.27 -14.01
CA THR A 152 2.40 4.32 -13.36
C THR A 152 3.18 5.56 -13.80
N LEU A 153 3.28 5.82 -15.11
CA LEU A 153 3.97 6.99 -15.64
C LEU A 153 3.31 8.30 -15.18
N TYR A 154 1.98 8.35 -15.18
CA TYR A 154 1.22 9.48 -14.68
C TYR A 154 1.56 9.80 -13.22
N CYS A 155 1.46 8.82 -12.32
CA CYS A 155 1.72 9.03 -10.89
C CYS A 155 3.17 9.46 -10.64
N LEU A 156 4.14 8.76 -11.24
CA LEU A 156 5.55 9.09 -11.06
C LEU A 156 5.87 10.49 -11.60
N THR A 157 5.36 10.85 -12.78
CA THR A 157 5.58 12.18 -13.36
C THR A 157 4.94 13.27 -12.50
N TYR A 158 3.70 13.06 -12.04
CA TYR A 158 3.01 14.00 -11.16
C TYR A 158 3.81 14.27 -9.88
N TYR A 159 4.23 13.22 -9.16
CA TYR A 159 4.99 13.40 -7.92
C TYR A 159 6.42 13.91 -8.15
N ILE A 160 7.05 13.60 -9.29
CA ILE A 160 8.33 14.23 -9.66
C ILE A 160 8.13 15.75 -9.77
N LEU A 161 7.13 16.19 -10.53
CA LEU A 161 6.86 17.62 -10.73
C LEU A 161 6.53 18.33 -9.42
N VAL A 162 5.59 17.79 -8.64
CA VAL A 162 5.11 18.47 -7.42
C VAL A 162 6.16 18.50 -6.31
N ILE A 163 7.03 17.49 -6.21
CA ILE A 163 8.00 17.39 -5.12
C ILE A 163 9.33 18.07 -5.46
N PHE A 164 9.84 17.89 -6.68
CA PHE A 164 11.15 18.44 -7.08
C PHE A 164 11.04 19.81 -7.76
N PHE A 165 9.88 20.14 -8.34
CA PHE A 165 9.61 21.43 -8.99
C PHE A 165 8.35 22.10 -8.43
N PRO A 166 8.22 22.25 -7.09
CA PRO A 166 7.04 22.84 -6.49
C PRO A 166 6.89 24.32 -6.90
N PRO A 167 5.65 24.82 -7.02
CA PRO A 167 5.40 26.24 -7.34
C PRO A 167 5.70 27.19 -6.16
N CYS A 168 6.04 26.64 -4.99
CA CYS A 168 6.35 27.40 -3.78
C CYS A 168 7.41 26.71 -2.92
N GLU A 169 7.93 27.41 -1.92
CA GLU A 169 9.01 26.92 -1.07
C GLU A 169 8.52 25.85 -0.07
N ASN A 170 9.20 24.70 -0.08
CA ASN A 170 9.02 23.63 0.89
C ASN A 170 9.63 24.03 2.24
N SER A 171 8.91 23.80 3.35
CA SER A 171 9.49 23.96 4.69
C SER A 171 10.11 22.64 5.16
N PHE A 172 11.29 22.70 5.79
CA PHE A 172 12.00 21.52 6.28
C PHE A 172 12.01 21.48 7.80
N ASN A 173 11.52 20.38 8.37
CA ASN A 173 11.46 20.19 9.82
C ASN A 173 11.97 18.81 10.22
N ASN A 174 13.17 18.77 10.79
CA ASN A 174 13.82 17.52 11.22
C ASN A 174 13.16 16.84 12.43
N PHE A 175 12.25 17.52 13.14
CA PHE A 175 11.52 16.99 14.30
C PHE A 175 10.26 16.20 13.91
N GLN A 176 9.92 16.16 12.62
CA GLN A 176 8.81 15.36 12.11
C GLN A 176 9.33 14.10 11.43
N LYS A 177 8.55 13.01 11.48
CA LYS A 177 8.88 11.75 10.80
C LYS A 177 9.15 12.00 9.31
N ILE A 178 8.24 12.71 8.65
CA ILE A 178 8.45 13.24 7.31
C ILE A 178 9.00 14.64 7.47
N CYS A 179 10.25 14.86 7.06
CA CYS A 179 10.96 16.12 7.33
C CYS A 179 10.69 17.24 6.32
N VAL A 180 9.74 17.05 5.41
CA VAL A 180 9.28 18.08 4.47
C VAL A 180 7.81 18.36 4.73
N GLU A 181 7.49 19.62 5.01
CA GLU A 181 6.14 20.13 4.86
C GLU A 181 6.01 20.67 3.43
N SER A 182 5.46 19.81 2.57
CA SER A 182 5.39 20.03 1.13
C SER A 182 4.52 21.23 0.77
N CYS A 183 4.95 21.98 -0.24
CA CYS A 183 4.15 23.01 -0.92
C CYS A 183 2.75 22.50 -1.33
N LEU A 184 2.66 21.20 -1.67
CA LEU A 184 1.40 20.51 -1.98
C LEU A 184 0.31 20.78 -0.94
N THR A 185 0.64 20.72 0.35
CA THR A 185 -0.36 20.85 1.43
C THR A 185 -0.70 22.31 1.75
N LYS A 186 0.07 23.27 1.25
CA LYS A 186 -0.17 24.71 1.44
C LYS A 186 -1.08 25.30 0.36
N HIS A 187 -0.97 24.80 -0.87
CA HIS A 187 -1.83 25.25 -1.98
C HIS A 187 -3.11 24.44 -2.03
N PHE A 188 -4.24 25.08 -1.72
CA PHE A 188 -5.56 24.45 -1.69
C PHE A 188 -5.87 23.65 -2.96
N SER A 189 -5.64 24.21 -4.16
CA SER A 189 -5.91 23.52 -5.42
C SER A 189 -5.10 22.23 -5.61
N LEU A 190 -3.81 22.25 -5.26
CA LEU A 190 -2.94 21.06 -5.35
C LEU A 190 -3.33 20.02 -4.30
N TYR A 191 -3.58 20.46 -3.07
CA TYR A 191 -4.02 19.60 -1.99
C TYR A 191 -5.36 18.91 -2.30
N THR A 192 -6.35 19.67 -2.78
CA THR A 192 -7.66 19.15 -3.19
C THR A 192 -7.52 18.17 -4.35
N TYR A 193 -6.72 18.48 -5.36
CA TYR A 193 -6.49 17.58 -6.49
C TYR A 193 -5.83 16.27 -6.03
N ASP A 194 -4.76 16.35 -5.23
CA ASP A 194 -4.08 15.18 -4.68
C ASP A 194 -5.03 14.30 -3.87
N THR A 195 -5.73 14.92 -2.92
CA THR A 195 -6.68 14.23 -2.04
C THR A 195 -7.80 13.56 -2.81
N ILE A 196 -8.42 14.24 -3.79
CA ILE A 196 -9.54 13.69 -4.56
C ILE A 196 -9.05 12.60 -5.52
N VAL A 197 -8.06 12.90 -6.36
CA VAL A 197 -7.66 12.05 -7.49
C VAL A 197 -6.77 10.89 -7.06
N HIS A 198 -5.87 11.09 -6.09
CA HIS A 198 -4.90 10.07 -5.69
C HIS A 198 -5.33 9.31 -4.44
N GLN A 199 -6.31 9.81 -3.67
CA GLN A 199 -6.76 9.16 -2.43
C GLN A 199 -8.23 8.75 -2.46
N ILE A 200 -9.16 9.71 -2.55
CA ILE A 200 -10.60 9.44 -2.43
C ILE A 200 -11.11 8.59 -3.59
N LEU A 201 -10.86 9.03 -4.83
CA LEU A 201 -11.37 8.35 -6.02
C LEU A 201 -10.86 6.90 -6.15
N PRO A 202 -9.56 6.59 -5.99
CA PRO A 202 -9.07 5.22 -6.01
C PRO A 202 -9.68 4.35 -4.90
N ASN A 203 -9.83 4.87 -3.69
CA ASN A 203 -10.46 4.14 -2.59
C ASN A 203 -11.93 3.83 -2.87
N LEU A 204 -12.69 4.79 -3.42
CA LEU A 204 -14.08 4.57 -3.84
C LEU A 204 -14.19 3.50 -4.94
N ILE A 205 -13.27 3.52 -5.92
CA ILE A 205 -13.20 2.48 -6.95
C ILE A 205 -12.93 1.12 -6.32
N ILE A 206 -11.94 1.01 -5.41
CA ILE A 206 -11.63 -0.23 -4.70
C ILE A 206 -12.86 -0.76 -3.96
N VAL A 207 -13.57 0.08 -3.22
CA VAL A 207 -14.83 -0.28 -2.51
C VAL A 207 -15.87 -0.78 -3.50
N ALA A 208 -16.22 0.03 -4.49
CA ALA A 208 -17.33 -0.21 -5.41
C ALA A 208 -17.11 -1.50 -6.20
N PHE A 209 -15.91 -1.68 -6.77
CA PHE A 209 -15.58 -2.89 -7.51
C PHE A 209 -15.43 -4.09 -6.56
N SER A 210 -14.81 -3.98 -5.39
CA SER A 210 -14.71 -5.13 -4.48
C SER A 210 -16.08 -5.64 -4.01
N ILE A 211 -17.02 -4.74 -3.71
CA ILE A 211 -18.41 -5.10 -3.37
C ILE A 211 -19.14 -5.68 -4.59
N GLY A 212 -19.02 -5.06 -5.76
CA GLY A 212 -19.59 -5.56 -7.01
C GLY A 212 -19.13 -6.97 -7.35
N LEU A 213 -17.85 -7.26 -7.11
CA LEU A 213 -17.24 -8.56 -7.33
C LEU A 213 -17.85 -9.62 -6.42
N LEU A 214 -17.98 -9.29 -5.14
CA LEU A 214 -18.59 -10.14 -4.12
C LEU A 214 -20.04 -10.49 -4.47
N ILE A 215 -20.86 -9.48 -4.77
CA ILE A 215 -22.28 -9.66 -5.09
C ILE A 215 -22.42 -10.59 -6.29
N ARG A 216 -21.70 -10.30 -7.39
CA ARG A 216 -21.78 -11.12 -8.61
C ARG A 216 -21.31 -12.54 -8.38
N ILE A 217 -20.28 -12.74 -7.57
CA ILE A 217 -19.78 -14.06 -7.23
C ILE A 217 -20.82 -14.85 -6.42
N CYS A 218 -21.48 -14.22 -5.45
CA CYS A 218 -22.58 -14.84 -4.71
C CYS A 218 -23.74 -15.23 -5.64
N TRP A 219 -24.13 -14.35 -6.56
CA TRP A 219 -25.17 -14.64 -7.55
C TRP A 219 -24.80 -15.76 -8.52
N GLN A 220 -23.57 -15.77 -9.03
CA GLN A 220 -23.13 -16.79 -9.98
C GLN A 220 -23.06 -18.17 -9.32
N LYS A 221 -22.65 -18.24 -8.04
CA LYS A 221 -22.70 -19.47 -7.25
C LYS A 221 -24.11 -20.04 -7.15
N HIS A 222 -25.10 -19.17 -6.96
CA HIS A 222 -26.50 -19.58 -6.87
C HIS A 222 -27.04 -20.08 -8.21
N ARG A 223 -26.63 -19.47 -9.34
CA ARG A 223 -27.16 -19.78 -10.67
C ARG A 223 -26.49 -21.00 -11.33
N VAL A 224 -25.19 -21.17 -11.15
CA VAL A 224 -24.39 -22.14 -11.92
C VAL A 224 -23.77 -23.15 -10.96
N GLY A 225 -24.43 -24.29 -10.76
CA GLY A 225 -23.97 -25.41 -9.93
C GLY A 225 -22.72 -26.16 -10.44
N GLN A 226 -21.88 -25.56 -11.29
CA GLN A 226 -20.67 -26.19 -11.82
C GLN A 226 -19.46 -25.98 -10.89
N SER A 227 -18.96 -27.06 -10.29
CA SER A 227 -18.06 -26.99 -9.13
C SER A 227 -16.57 -26.78 -9.45
N LEU A 228 -16.09 -27.20 -10.62
CA LEU A 228 -14.65 -27.34 -10.87
C LEU A 228 -13.95 -26.04 -11.34
N GLN A 229 -14.42 -25.41 -12.42
CA GLN A 229 -13.83 -24.14 -12.88
C GLN A 229 -14.07 -23.01 -11.87
N TRP A 230 -15.22 -23.05 -11.19
CA TRP A 230 -15.58 -22.15 -10.10
C TRP A 230 -14.51 -22.07 -9.01
N ARG A 231 -13.99 -23.23 -8.56
CA ARG A 231 -13.00 -23.29 -7.48
C ARG A 231 -11.70 -22.56 -7.81
N LYS A 232 -11.30 -22.53 -9.09
CA LYS A 232 -10.09 -21.82 -9.53
C LYS A 232 -10.31 -20.31 -9.52
N HIS A 233 -11.41 -19.82 -10.10
CA HIS A 233 -11.75 -18.39 -10.11
C HIS A 233 -11.99 -17.85 -8.71
N TRP A 234 -12.67 -18.63 -7.86
CA TRP A 234 -12.97 -18.28 -6.47
C TRP A 234 -11.72 -18.02 -5.62
N LYS A 235 -10.74 -18.93 -5.63
CA LYS A 235 -9.50 -18.77 -4.84
C LYS A 235 -8.75 -17.47 -5.15
N MET A 236 -8.70 -17.16 -6.44
CA MET A 236 -8.00 -16.02 -6.98
C MET A 236 -8.75 -14.71 -6.72
N THR A 237 -10.09 -14.75 -6.63
CA THR A 237 -10.87 -13.60 -6.20
C THR A 237 -10.78 -13.39 -4.68
N ILE A 238 -10.75 -14.45 -3.88
CA ILE A 238 -10.50 -14.32 -2.43
C ILE A 238 -9.19 -13.59 -2.17
N GLN A 239 -8.13 -13.88 -2.94
CA GLN A 239 -6.86 -13.18 -2.81
C GLN A 239 -7.03 -11.66 -2.90
N LEU A 240 -7.64 -11.19 -3.99
CA LEU A 240 -7.83 -9.75 -4.21
C LEU A 240 -8.75 -9.14 -3.16
N LEU A 241 -9.84 -9.85 -2.81
CA LEU A 241 -10.77 -9.38 -1.80
C LEU A 241 -10.11 -9.25 -0.42
N PHE A 242 -9.25 -10.20 -0.05
CA PHE A 242 -8.53 -10.16 1.22
C PHE A 242 -7.60 -8.94 1.27
N VAL A 243 -6.90 -8.65 0.16
CA VAL A 243 -6.11 -7.41 0.05
C VAL A 243 -7.01 -6.17 0.10
N SER A 244 -8.17 -6.18 -0.57
CA SER A 244 -9.14 -5.07 -0.50
C SER A 244 -9.60 -4.81 0.93
N ILE A 245 -9.90 -5.85 1.70
CA ILE A 245 -10.32 -5.72 3.11
C ILE A 245 -9.20 -5.07 3.94
N ILE A 246 -7.94 -5.47 3.73
CA ILE A 246 -6.78 -4.84 4.39
C ILE A 246 -6.73 -3.35 4.03
N TYR A 247 -6.81 -3.00 2.75
CA TYR A 247 -6.84 -1.59 2.32
C TYR A 247 -8.00 -0.81 2.95
N LEU A 248 -9.20 -1.40 3.01
CA LEU A 248 -10.36 -0.73 3.60
C LEU A 248 -10.22 -0.52 5.11
N ILE A 249 -9.65 -1.47 5.84
CA ILE A 249 -9.45 -1.34 7.28
C ILE A 249 -8.38 -0.29 7.59
N PHE A 250 -7.28 -0.28 6.83
CA PHE A 250 -6.07 0.48 7.18
C PHE A 250 -5.90 1.80 6.41
N SER A 251 -6.36 1.92 5.16
CA SER A 251 -6.24 3.13 4.32
C SER A 251 -7.47 4.04 4.39
N LEU A 252 -8.67 3.47 4.53
CA LEU A 252 -9.92 4.25 4.60
C LEU A 252 -9.94 5.28 5.74
N PRO A 253 -9.44 4.99 6.97
CA PRO A 253 -9.39 6.00 8.03
C PRO A 253 -8.60 7.25 7.62
N LEU A 254 -7.50 7.10 6.89
CA LEU A 254 -6.70 8.24 6.42
C LEU A 254 -7.46 9.06 5.38
N THR A 255 -8.15 8.38 4.45
CA THR A 255 -8.99 9.01 3.44
C THR A 255 -10.12 9.83 4.07
N ILE A 256 -10.76 9.29 5.12
CA ILE A 256 -11.82 9.99 5.87
C ILE A 256 -11.26 11.27 6.51
N VAL A 257 -10.09 11.20 7.14
CA VAL A 257 -9.48 12.38 7.78
C VAL A 257 -9.13 13.47 6.77
N HIS A 258 -8.57 13.11 5.61
CA HIS A 258 -8.30 14.08 4.54
C HIS A 258 -9.59 14.67 3.96
N PHE A 259 -10.65 13.88 3.83
CA PHE A 259 -11.96 14.40 3.44
C PHE A 259 -12.52 15.38 4.47
N MET A 260 -12.42 15.08 5.77
CA MET A 260 -12.82 16.01 6.83
C MET A 260 -12.05 17.34 6.76
N ASP A 261 -10.76 17.28 6.45
CA ASP A 261 -9.92 18.47 6.28
C ASP A 261 -10.40 19.33 5.10
N LEU A 262 -10.77 18.70 3.97
CA LEU A 262 -11.40 19.40 2.84
C LEU A 262 -12.78 19.99 3.18
N CYS A 263 -13.53 19.40 4.10
CA CYS A 263 -14.79 19.95 4.60
C CYS A 263 -14.61 21.13 5.56
N GLY A 264 -13.37 21.58 5.82
CA GLY A 264 -13.09 22.71 6.69
C GLY A 264 -13.10 22.38 8.18
N VAL A 265 -12.98 21.09 8.55
CA VAL A 265 -12.80 20.70 9.96
C VAL A 265 -11.48 21.30 10.47
N PRO A 266 -11.43 21.90 11.68
CA PRO A 266 -10.22 22.54 12.18
C PRO A 266 -9.00 21.61 12.21
N ARG A 267 -7.85 22.11 11.74
CA ARG A 267 -6.57 21.36 11.66
C ARG A 267 -6.13 20.77 13.00
N SER A 268 -6.49 21.39 14.12
CA SER A 268 -6.19 20.87 15.47
C SER A 268 -6.83 19.51 15.74
N VAL A 269 -8.04 19.27 15.20
CA VAL A 269 -8.76 18.01 15.31
C VAL A 269 -8.21 17.00 14.31
N THR A 270 -8.11 17.39 13.03
CA THR A 270 -7.68 16.48 11.95
C THR A 270 -6.24 16.01 12.15
N LEU A 271 -5.33 16.84 12.69
CA LEU A 271 -3.94 16.46 12.95
C LEU A 271 -3.81 15.25 13.90
N ARG A 272 -4.61 15.20 14.98
CA ARG A 272 -4.57 14.09 15.94
C ARG A 272 -5.03 12.79 15.28
N PHE A 273 -6.14 12.82 14.54
CA PHE A 273 -6.65 11.65 13.83
C PHE A 273 -5.72 11.23 12.68
N THR A 274 -5.10 12.18 12.00
CA THR A 274 -4.13 11.91 10.92
C THR A 274 -2.96 11.07 11.43
N GLN A 275 -2.45 11.35 12.64
CA GLN A 275 -1.34 10.58 13.22
C GLN A 275 -1.70 9.11 13.47
N TYR A 276 -2.92 8.83 13.98
CA TYR A 276 -3.42 7.46 14.13
C TYR A 276 -3.66 6.80 12.77
N ALA A 277 -4.35 7.50 11.87
CA ALA A 277 -4.69 6.99 10.56
C ALA A 277 -3.45 6.67 9.72
N GLN A 278 -2.43 7.54 9.75
CA GLN A 278 -1.14 7.26 9.13
C GLN A 278 -0.48 6.03 9.73
N PHE A 279 -0.46 5.89 11.07
CA PHE A 279 0.12 4.73 11.73
C PHE A 279 -0.49 3.41 11.19
N PHE A 280 -1.81 3.34 11.14
CA PHE A 280 -2.55 2.20 10.59
C PHE A 280 -2.32 2.03 9.09
N ASN A 281 -2.26 3.12 8.33
CA ASN A 281 -2.08 3.07 6.89
C ASN A 281 -0.76 2.40 6.48
N TYR A 282 0.33 2.63 7.21
CA TYR A 282 1.59 1.90 6.97
C TYR A 282 1.42 0.39 7.14
N CYS A 283 0.64 -0.07 8.12
CA CYS A 283 0.39 -1.51 8.29
C CYS A 283 -0.19 -2.18 7.03
N THR A 284 -0.90 -1.44 6.16
CA THR A 284 -1.36 -1.94 4.85
C THR A 284 -0.23 -2.56 4.05
N ILE A 285 0.91 -1.86 3.91
CA ILE A 285 2.05 -2.31 3.11
C ILE A 285 2.66 -3.57 3.73
N LEU A 286 2.87 -3.57 5.06
CA LEU A 286 3.47 -4.71 5.76
C LEU A 286 2.62 -5.99 5.66
N LEU A 287 1.29 -5.86 5.65
CA LEU A 287 0.37 -6.99 5.63
C LEU A 287 0.10 -7.54 4.22
N CYS A 288 0.25 -6.71 3.18
CA CYS A 288 0.04 -7.11 1.78
C CYS A 288 0.82 -8.36 1.31
N PRO A 289 2.13 -8.51 1.57
CA PRO A 289 2.87 -9.69 1.13
C PRO A 289 2.49 -10.94 1.92
N ILE A 290 2.18 -10.80 3.21
CA ILE A 290 1.69 -11.90 4.05
C ILE A 290 0.34 -12.40 3.50
N ALA A 291 -0.57 -11.49 3.20
CA ALA A 291 -1.84 -11.75 2.55
C ALA A 291 -1.68 -12.45 1.19
N SER A 292 -0.69 -12.03 0.40
CA SER A 292 -0.39 -12.61 -0.91
C SER A 292 0.07 -14.06 -0.80
N ILE A 293 0.96 -14.40 0.14
CA ILE A 293 1.40 -15.79 0.35
C ILE A 293 0.24 -16.69 0.79
N MET A 294 -0.56 -16.22 1.75
CA MET A 294 -1.66 -17.02 2.30
C MET A 294 -2.70 -17.41 1.25
N THR A 295 -2.79 -16.62 0.18
CA THR A 295 -3.82 -16.74 -0.84
C THR A 295 -3.33 -17.37 -2.15
N LEU A 296 -2.00 -17.54 -2.33
CA LEU A 296 -1.41 -18.23 -3.49
C LEU A 296 -1.90 -19.69 -3.58
N PRO A 297 -2.76 -20.02 -4.56
CA PRO A 297 -3.48 -21.29 -4.58
C PRO A 297 -2.59 -22.50 -4.86
N GLN A 298 -1.44 -22.29 -5.52
CA GLN A 298 -0.53 -23.34 -5.98
C GLN A 298 0.38 -23.87 -4.85
N LEU A 299 0.75 -23.01 -3.90
CA LEU A 299 1.52 -23.42 -2.71
C LEU A 299 0.73 -24.42 -1.87
N LYS A 300 -0.59 -24.25 -1.77
CA LYS A 300 -1.47 -25.16 -1.03
C LYS A 300 -1.55 -26.55 -1.69
N GLU A 301 -1.53 -26.60 -3.02
CA GLU A 301 -1.56 -27.87 -3.75
C GLU A 301 -0.25 -28.63 -3.57
N ASN A 302 0.90 -27.95 -3.64
CA ASN A 302 2.21 -28.57 -3.41
C ASN A 302 2.40 -29.02 -1.96
N ARG A 303 1.92 -28.27 -0.95
CA ARG A 303 1.91 -28.74 0.44
C ARG A 303 1.13 -30.05 0.58
N SER A 304 -0.02 -30.18 -0.07
CA SER A 304 -0.80 -31.42 0.01
C SER A 304 -0.09 -32.62 -0.63
N LYS A 305 0.65 -32.39 -1.72
CA LYS A 305 1.47 -33.43 -2.37
C LYS A 305 2.68 -33.82 -1.50
N PHE A 306 3.33 -32.84 -0.87
CA PHE A 306 4.46 -33.07 0.04
C PHE A 306 4.02 -33.85 1.29
N VAL A 307 2.90 -33.45 1.92
CA VAL A 307 2.33 -34.17 3.07
C VAL A 307 1.95 -35.60 2.67
N ARG A 308 1.25 -35.80 1.55
CA ARG A 308 0.90 -37.16 1.07
C ARG A 308 2.11 -38.03 0.77
N PHE A 309 3.19 -37.45 0.25
CA PHE A 309 4.43 -38.18 0.00
C PHE A 309 5.08 -38.66 1.30
N ILE A 310 5.07 -37.83 2.35
CA ILE A 310 5.54 -38.21 3.69
C ILE A 310 4.64 -39.30 4.29
N THR A 311 3.31 -39.20 4.13
CA THR A 311 2.38 -40.22 4.67
C THR A 311 2.50 -41.56 3.94
N ARG A 312 2.71 -41.57 2.61
CA ARG A 312 2.91 -42.81 1.83
C ARG A 312 4.19 -43.56 2.16
N LYS A 313 5.24 -42.87 2.63
CA LYS A 313 6.50 -43.51 3.05
C LYS A 313 6.40 -44.22 4.41
N ARG A 314 5.30 -44.09 5.16
CA ARG A 314 5.12 -44.72 6.48
C ARG A 314 4.30 -46.01 6.46
N THR A 315 3.83 -46.47 5.30
CA THR A 315 3.15 -47.76 5.16
C THR A 315 4.17 -48.83 4.76
N ILE A 316 5.02 -49.25 5.71
CA ILE A 316 5.81 -50.48 5.55
C ILE A 316 4.85 -51.62 5.87
N ALA A 317 4.57 -52.48 4.89
CA ALA A 317 3.76 -53.66 5.09
C ALA A 317 4.46 -54.59 6.11
N PRO A 318 3.73 -55.19 7.06
CA PRO A 318 4.31 -56.24 7.89
C PRO A 318 4.71 -57.40 6.99
N MET A 319 5.98 -57.81 7.05
CA MET A 319 6.43 -59.06 6.45
C MET A 319 5.86 -60.19 7.31
N GLY A 320 5.00 -61.00 6.70
CA GLY A 320 4.53 -62.27 7.27
C GLY A 320 5.54 -63.38 7.07
#